data_AF-A0A7J7JKM2-F1
#
_entry.id   AF-A0A7J7JKM2-F1
#
_cell.length_a   1.000
_cell.length_b   1.000
_cell.length_c   1.000
_cell.angle_alpha   90.00
_cell.angle_beta   90.00
_cell.angle_gamma   90.00
#
_symmetry.space_group_name_H-M   'P 1'
#
loop_
_entity.id
_entity.type
_entity.pdbx_description
1 polymer ?
#
loop_
_entity_poly.entity_id
_entity_poly.type
_entity_poly.pdbx_seq_one_letter_code
_entity_poly.pdbx_strand_id
1 'polypeptide(L)' 'MSQSSQTVREEDVNNKARDLVRFFLASTGRKAPIKRNEIVEKVMKDMSRAFNLTMEKAKTIMTNVLFYILF' A
#
# COMPACT_ATOMS: atom_id res chain seq x y z
N MET A 1 -28.11 -2.10 19.27
CA MET A 1 -27.50 -3.33 18.73
C MET A 1 -26.47 -2.93 17.69
N SER A 2 -25.23 -3.34 17.91
CA SER A 2 -24.03 -2.95 17.17
C SER A 2 -23.90 -3.78 15.90
N GLN A 3 -23.76 -3.13 14.74
CA GLN A 3 -23.16 -3.74 13.54
C GLN A 3 -22.79 -2.64 12.53
N SER A 4 -21.74 -1.87 12.82
CA SER A 4 -21.03 -1.10 11.81
C SER A 4 -20.11 -2.05 11.04
N SER A 5 -20.67 -2.77 10.09
CA SER A 5 -19.91 -3.52 9.09
C SER A 5 -19.10 -2.51 8.29
N GLN A 6 -17.83 -2.33 8.66
CA GLN A 6 -16.87 -1.49 7.95
C GLN A 6 -16.59 -2.12 6.58
N THR A 7 -17.41 -1.79 5.60
CA THR A 7 -16.99 -1.83 4.21
C THR A 7 -15.77 -0.93 4.10
N VAL A 8 -14.60 -1.54 3.93
CA VAL A 8 -13.37 -0.81 3.63
C VAL A 8 -13.67 0.08 2.44
N ARG A 9 -13.65 1.40 2.64
CA ARG A 9 -13.98 2.33 1.56
C ARG A 9 -12.86 2.27 0.54
N GLU A 10 -13.22 2.30 -0.73
CA GLU A 10 -12.23 2.27 -1.81
C GLU A 10 -11.17 3.37 -1.66
N GLU A 11 -11.60 4.53 -1.17
CA GLU A 11 -10.71 5.66 -0.85
C GLU A 11 -9.64 5.30 0.17
N ASP A 12 -9.97 4.54 1.22
CA ASP A 12 -9.01 4.12 2.24
C ASP A 12 -7.93 3.20 1.62
N VAL A 13 -8.35 2.29 0.75
CA VAL A 13 -7.43 1.42 -0.01
C VAL A 13 -6.52 2.25 -0.91
N ASN A 14 -7.09 3.24 -1.63
CA ASN A 14 -6.32 4.12 -2.51
C ASN A 14 -5.28 4.92 -1.71
N ASN A 15 -5.65 5.43 -0.53
CA ASN A 15 -4.74 6.16 0.36
C ASN A 15 -3.62 5.26 0.87
N LYS A 16 -3.94 4.04 1.34
CA LYS A 16 -2.94 3.05 1.73
C LYS A 16 -2.02 2.62 0.59
N ALA A 17 -2.54 2.53 -0.64
CA ALA A 17 -1.74 2.19 -1.80
C ALA A 17 -0.71 3.29 -2.10
N ARG A 18 -1.08 4.58 -1.98
CA ARG A 18 -0.15 5.70 -2.10
C ARG A 18 0.91 5.69 -0.99
N ASP A 19 0.49 5.43 0.25
CA ASP A 19 1.43 5.32 1.38
C ASP A 19 2.41 4.16 1.19
N LEU A 20 1.94 3.03 0.64
CA LEU A 20 2.79 1.89 0.31
C LEU A 20 3.81 2.24 -0.77
N VAL A 21 3.42 2.96 -1.82
CA VAL A 21 4.34 3.44 -2.86
C VAL A 21 5.39 4.37 -2.25
N ARG A 22 4.99 5.34 -1.41
CA ARG A 22 5.94 6.23 -0.71
C ARG A 22 6.91 5.45 0.15
N PHE A 23 6.42 4.45 0.87
CA PHE A 23 7.24 3.58 1.70
C PHE A 23 8.27 2.80 0.87
N PHE A 24 7.87 2.27 -0.29
CA PHE A 24 8.79 1.60 -1.22
C PHE A 24 9.85 2.56 -1.76
N LEU A 25 9.46 3.75 -2.23
CA LEU A 25 10.38 4.76 -2.75
C LEU A 25 11.41 5.19 -1.69
N ALA A 26 10.96 5.46 -0.47
CA ALA A 26 11.82 5.81 0.66
C ALA A 26 12.78 4.69 1.07
N SER A 27 12.47 3.44 0.72
CA SER A 27 13.25 2.26 1.09
C SER A 27 14.15 1.74 -0.02
N THR A 28 14.26 2.45 -1.15
CA THR A 28 15.08 2.04 -2.30
C THR A 28 16.57 1.91 -1.97
N GLY A 29 17.07 2.66 -0.99
CA GLY A 29 18.46 2.54 -0.50
C GLY A 29 18.72 1.34 0.43
N ARG A 30 17.71 0.52 0.72
CA ARG A 30 17.82 -0.57 1.69
C ARG A 30 18.41 -1.82 1.04
N LYS A 31 19.37 -2.46 1.72
CA LYS A 31 20.02 -3.71 1.25
C LYS A 31 19.17 -4.98 1.41
N ALA A 32 18.02 -4.88 2.05
CA ALA A 32 17.15 -6.01 2.37
C ALA A 32 15.76 -5.83 1.77
N PRO A 33 15.13 -6.90 1.28
CA PRO A 33 13.78 -6.84 0.75
C PRO A 33 12.78 -6.47 1.86
N ILE A 34 11.79 -5.68 1.50
CA ILE A 34 10.70 -5.33 2.40
C ILE A 34 9.79 -6.54 2.60
N LYS A 35 9.58 -6.91 3.86
CA LYS A 35 8.72 -8.03 4.24
C LYS A 35 7.27 -7.59 4.40
N ARG A 36 6.32 -8.51 4.14
CA ARG A 36 4.88 -8.27 4.34
C ARG A 36 4.56 -7.78 5.75
N ASN A 37 5.13 -8.38 6.79
CA ASN A 37 4.85 -7.98 8.17
C ASN A 37 5.24 -6.54 8.44
N GLU A 38 6.36 -6.08 7.87
CA GLU A 38 6.80 -4.69 7.99
C GLU A 38 5.84 -3.73 7.27
N ILE A 39 5.33 -4.12 6.10
CA ILE A 39 4.30 -3.35 5.39
C ILE A 39 3.01 -3.29 6.22
N VAL A 40 2.61 -4.41 6.81
CA VAL A 40 1.40 -4.46 7.64
C VAL A 40 1.54 -3.55 8.84
N GLU A 41 2.66 -3.61 9.54
CA GLU A 41 2.93 -2.80 10.73
C GLU A 41 3.03 -1.30 10.40
N LYS A 42 3.80 -0.94 9.36
CA LYS A 42 4.11 0.46 9.06
C LYS A 42 3.07 1.17 8.20
N VAL A 43 2.40 0.43 7.30
CA VAL A 43 1.48 1.02 6.31
C VAL A 43 0.04 0.61 6.61
N MET A 44 -0.24 -0.69 6.66
CA MET A 44 -1.64 -1.17 6.71
C MET A 44 -2.31 -0.91 8.06
N LYS A 45 -1.57 -1.06 9.16
CA LYS A 45 -2.09 -1.02 10.53
C LYS A 45 -3.31 -1.96 10.65
N ASP A 46 -4.46 -1.41 11.00
CA ASP A 46 -5.71 -2.16 11.21
C ASP A 46 -6.32 -2.70 9.91
N MET A 47 -5.84 -2.27 8.74
CA MET A 47 -6.35 -2.66 7.42
C MET A 47 -5.63 -3.89 6.83
N SER A 48 -5.02 -4.73 7.65
CA SER A 48 -4.26 -5.92 7.21
C SER A 48 -5.04 -6.84 6.25
N ARG A 49 -6.37 -6.92 6.40
CA ARG A 49 -7.27 -7.68 5.52
C ARG A 49 -7.32 -7.16 4.09
N ALA A 50 -7.10 -5.86 3.89
CA ALA A 50 -7.08 -5.21 2.59
C ALA A 50 -5.69 -5.23 1.92
N PHE A 51 -4.72 -5.98 2.47
CA PHE A 51 -3.34 -5.99 1.99
C PHE A 51 -3.22 -6.32 0.50
N ASN A 52 -3.87 -7.40 0.04
CA ASN A 52 -3.74 -7.85 -1.35
C ASN A 52 -4.28 -6.79 -2.32
N LEU A 53 -5.46 -6.24 -2.02
CA LEU A 53 -6.08 -5.20 -2.83
C LEU A 53 -5.23 -3.92 -2.85
N THR A 54 -4.68 -3.53 -1.70
CA THR A 54 -3.81 -2.36 -1.56
C THR A 54 -2.50 -2.55 -2.34
N MET A 55 -1.91 -3.74 -2.28
CA MET A 55 -0.68 -4.07 -2.99
C MET A 55 -0.86 -4.03 -4.51
N GLU A 56 -1.97 -4.56 -5.03
CA GLU A 56 -2.28 -4.49 -6.47
C GLU A 56 -2.42 -3.03 -6.94
N LYS A 57 -3.18 -2.20 -6.21
CA LYS A 57 -3.29 -0.78 -6.53
C LYS A 57 -1.94 -0.05 -6.44
N ALA A 58 -1.11 -0.38 -5.45
CA ALA A 58 0.22 0.20 -5.30
C ALA A 58 1.14 -0.14 -6.48
N LYS A 59 1.08 -1.38 -7.01
CA LYS A 59 1.84 -1.78 -8.22
C LYS A 59 1.44 -0.92 -9.42
N THR A 60 0.14 -0.75 -9.66
CA THR A 60 -0.34 0.09 -10.78
C THR A 60 0.16 1.53 -10.66
N ILE A 61 0.07 2.12 -9.46
CA ILE A 61 0.56 3.48 -9.22
C ILE A 61 2.08 3.56 -9.47
N MET A 62 2.85 2.61 -8.94
CA MET A 62 4.31 2.58 -9.12
C MET A 62 4.68 2.46 -10.59
N THR A 63 4.04 1.55 -11.34
CA THR A 63 4.30 1.38 -12.78
C THR A 63 4.03 2.67 -13.55
N ASN A 64 2.91 3.34 -13.28
CA ASN A 64 2.56 4.59 -13.95
C ASN A 64 3.57 5.71 -13.64
N VAL A 65 3.99 5.82 -12.37
CA VAL A 65 4.99 6.81 -11.95
C VAL A 65 6.34 6.54 -12.60
N LEU A 66 6.81 5.30 -12.57
CA LEU A 66 8.08 4.92 -13.17
C LEU A 66 8.06 5.06 -14.69
N PHE A 67 6.94 4.72 -15.34
CA PHE A 67 6.76 4.91 -16.77
C PHE A 67 6.93 6.38 -17.16
N TYR A 68 6.28 7.30 -16.45
CA TYR A 68 6.38 8.74 -16.73
C TYR A 68 7.75 9.35 -16.43
N ILE A 69 8.53 8.76 -15.53
CA ILE A 69 9.88 9.24 -15.19
C ILE A 69 10.92 8.73 -16.20
N LEU A 70 10.76 7.49 -16.68
CA LEU A 70 11.77 6.80 -17.48
C LEU A 70 11.53 6.89 -19.00
N PHE A 71 10.32 7.26 -19.44
CA PHE A 71 9.93 7.40 -20.84
C PHE A 71 9.20 8.73 -21.07
#